data_AF-A0A645ERS9-F1
#
_entry.id   AF-A0A645ERS9-F1
#
_cell.length_a   1.000
_cell.length_b   1.000
_cell.length_c   1.000
_cell.angle_alpha   90.00
_cell.angle_beta   90.00
_cell.angle_gamma   90.00
#
_symmetry.space_group_name_H-M   'P 1'
#
loop_
_entity.id
_entity.type
_entity.pdbx_description
1 polymer ?
#
loop_
_entity_poly.entity_id
_entity_poly.type
_entity_poly.pdbx_seq_one_letter_code
_entity_poly.pdbx_strand_id
1 'polypeptide(L)'
;MNASEVASMEKRETQYEAGENTGRSDCLRTEDGAPPRNLFPPHVNGWRIIAAGLRARQLRQKDLARLLGVTPAAVSQIKSGRIKLNRRQIALIYNFLGLEEPDIRRLYAEIFNARLRFESPELEF
;
A
#
# COMPACT_ATOMS: atom_id res chain seq x y z
N MET A 1 33.85 52.34 -26.79
CA MET A 1 32.72 51.39 -26.80
C MET A 1 33.27 50.09 -26.21
N ASN A 2 33.33 49.94 -24.87
CA ASN A 2 32.28 49.60 -23.87
C ASN A 2 32.16 48.06 -23.76
N ALA A 3 32.33 47.34 -22.65
CA ALA A 3 32.09 47.55 -21.20
C ALA A 3 30.62 47.88 -20.85
N SER A 4 29.94 46.93 -20.19
CA SER A 4 28.54 46.90 -19.67
C SER A 4 27.77 45.75 -20.34
N GLU A 5 27.17 44.76 -19.67
CA GLU A 5 26.81 44.51 -18.28
C GLU A 5 26.91 42.98 -18.09
N VAL A 6 27.71 42.42 -17.19
CA VAL A 6 27.52 42.40 -15.73
C VAL A 6 26.21 41.70 -15.34
N ALA A 7 26.37 40.48 -14.82
CA ALA A 7 25.67 39.90 -13.67
C ALA A 7 24.19 40.26 -13.44
N SER A 8 23.35 39.23 -13.33
CA SER A 8 22.61 39.03 -12.08
C SER A 8 21.78 37.75 -12.06
N MET A 9 21.95 37.08 -10.92
CA MET A 9 20.98 36.26 -10.21
C MET A 9 20.72 34.85 -10.75
N GLU A 10 21.35 33.83 -10.16
CA GLU A 10 21.12 33.30 -8.80
C GLU A 10 19.84 32.47 -8.64
N LYS A 11 20.10 31.21 -8.26
CA LYS A 11 19.48 30.50 -7.13
C LYS A 11 18.04 29.99 -7.31
N ARG A 12 17.95 28.66 -7.43
CA ARG A 12 17.59 27.72 -6.34
C ARG A 12 17.79 26.30 -6.87
N GLU A 13 18.85 25.60 -6.52
CA GLU A 13 19.02 24.80 -5.28
C GLU A 13 17.85 23.85 -4.98
N THR A 14 18.10 22.57 -5.24
CA THR A 14 17.92 21.40 -4.35
C THR A 14 18.35 20.19 -5.21
N GLN A 15 19.59 19.71 -5.16
CA GLN A 15 20.20 18.95 -4.06
C GLN A 15 19.17 18.17 -3.24
N TYR A 16 18.97 16.91 -3.64
CA TYR A 16 18.84 15.80 -2.70
C TYR A 16 19.83 14.73 -3.17
N GLU A 17 21.01 14.76 -2.55
CA GLU A 17 21.93 13.63 -2.54
C GLU A 17 21.42 12.52 -1.60
N ALA A 18 22.04 11.36 -1.79
CA ALA A 18 22.24 10.28 -0.83
C ALA A 18 21.08 9.30 -0.59
N GLY A 19 21.25 8.14 -1.24
CA GLY A 19 20.57 6.90 -0.93
C GLY A 19 21.19 5.72 -1.67
N GLU A 20 22.52 5.59 -1.63
CA GLU A 20 23.17 4.30 -1.86
C GLU A 20 22.75 3.28 -0.80
N ASN A 21 22.94 1.99 -1.12
CA ASN A 21 22.85 0.83 -0.24
C ASN A 21 21.41 0.29 -0.06
N THR A 22 21.06 -0.97 -0.34
CA THR A 22 21.81 -2.24 -0.34
C THR A 22 20.98 -3.17 -1.24
N GLY A 23 21.57 -3.92 -2.18
CA GLY A 23 22.08 -5.23 -1.83
C GLY A 23 21.01 -6.10 -1.16
N ARG A 24 20.48 -7.09 -1.90
CA ARG A 24 20.00 -8.35 -1.31
C ARG A 24 18.72 -8.25 -0.45
N SER A 25 17.55 -8.41 -1.07
CA SER A 25 16.44 -9.03 -0.34
C SER A 25 16.59 -10.53 -0.51
N ASP A 26 17.37 -11.08 0.42
CA ASP A 26 17.51 -12.50 0.62
C ASP A 26 16.14 -13.18 0.57
N CYS A 27 16.09 -14.24 -0.22
CA CYS A 27 15.11 -15.31 -0.09
C CYS A 27 15.19 -15.79 1.36
N LEU A 28 14.40 -15.20 2.26
CA LEU A 28 14.31 -15.65 3.65
C LEU A 28 13.60 -17.00 3.64
N ARG A 29 14.43 -18.03 3.48
CA ARG A 29 14.18 -19.39 3.93
C ARG A 29 14.07 -19.30 5.45
N THR A 30 12.85 -19.15 5.95
CA THR A 30 12.59 -19.36 7.38
C THR A 30 12.53 -20.86 7.60
N GLU A 31 13.68 -21.41 7.96
CA GLU A 31 13.76 -22.70 8.64
C GLU A 31 13.26 -22.47 10.07
N ASP A 32 11.95 -22.42 10.20
CA ASP A 32 11.15 -22.60 11.41
C ASP A 32 9.71 -22.29 11.03
N GLY A 33 8.79 -23.22 11.28
CA GLY A 33 7.38 -23.16 10.89
C GLY A 33 6.54 -22.07 11.58
N ALA A 34 7.11 -20.94 11.93
CA ALA A 34 6.42 -19.79 12.49
C ALA A 34 5.97 -18.83 11.36
N PRO A 35 4.69 -18.40 11.35
CA PRO A 35 4.25 -17.40 10.38
C PRO A 35 5.07 -16.10 10.56
N PRO A 36 5.47 -15.43 9.47
CA PRO A 36 6.27 -14.21 9.57
C PRO A 36 5.53 -13.19 10.44
N ARG A 37 6.19 -12.73 11.52
CA ARG A 37 5.69 -11.64 12.35
C ARG A 37 5.45 -10.43 11.44
N ASN A 38 4.22 -9.92 11.40
CA ASN A 38 3.81 -8.82 10.53
C ASN A 38 4.62 -7.56 10.85
N LEU A 39 5.72 -7.34 10.12
CA LEU A 39 6.60 -6.17 10.18
C LEU A 39 5.95 -4.86 9.68
N PHE A 40 4.68 -4.90 9.28
CA PHE A 40 3.95 -3.76 8.74
C PHE A 40 2.64 -3.57 9.50
N PRO A 41 2.26 -2.30 9.79
CA PRO A 41 0.99 -2.01 10.43
C PRO A 41 -0.17 -2.54 9.58
N PRO A 42 -1.24 -3.05 10.20
CA PRO A 42 -2.39 -3.58 9.48
C PRO A 42 -3.08 -2.47 8.68
N HIS A 43 -3.44 -2.75 7.41
CA HIS A 43 -4.07 -1.77 6.54
C HIS A 43 -5.60 -1.84 6.65
N VAL A 44 -6.30 -0.69 6.67
CA VAL A 44 -7.79 -0.61 6.82
C VAL A 44 -8.60 -1.34 5.74
N ASN A 45 -7.93 -1.69 4.64
CA ASN A 45 -8.46 -2.46 3.50
C ASN A 45 -7.70 -3.77 3.25
N GLY A 46 -6.71 -4.12 4.06
CA GLY A 46 -5.89 -5.31 3.82
C GLY A 46 -5.04 -5.24 2.53
N TRP A 47 -4.58 -4.04 2.18
CA TRP A 47 -3.97 -3.78 0.86
C TRP A 47 -2.77 -4.66 0.57
N ARG A 48 -2.03 -5.08 1.60
CA ARG A 48 -0.88 -5.97 1.43
C ARG A 48 -1.27 -7.30 0.78
N ILE A 49 -2.35 -7.91 1.26
CA ILE A 49 -2.86 -9.19 0.75
C ILE A 49 -3.45 -9.00 -0.65
N ILE A 50 -4.20 -7.91 -0.86
CA ILE A 50 -4.72 -7.54 -2.18
C ILE A 50 -3.58 -7.37 -3.19
N ALA A 51 -2.52 -6.64 -2.82
CA ALA A 51 -1.37 -6.40 -3.69
C ALA A 51 -0.57 -7.67 -3.99
N ALA A 52 -0.47 -8.58 -3.01
CA ALA A 52 0.15 -9.89 -3.22
C ALA A 52 -0.67 -10.74 -4.20
N GLY A 53 -2.00 -10.81 -4.03
CA GLY A 53 -2.89 -11.53 -4.93
C GLY A 53 -2.89 -10.96 -6.36
N LEU A 54 -2.88 -9.63 -6.50
CA LEU A 54 -2.75 -8.97 -7.81
C LEU A 54 -1.43 -9.38 -8.50
N ARG A 55 -0.30 -9.35 -7.77
CA ARG A 55 1.01 -9.75 -8.30
C ARG A 55 1.04 -11.23 -8.71
N ALA A 56 0.53 -12.12 -7.87
CA ALA A 56 0.49 -13.56 -8.15
C ALA A 56 -0.29 -13.90 -9.43
N ARG A 57 -1.32 -13.11 -9.73
CA ARG A 57 -2.17 -13.29 -10.93
C ARG A 57 -1.77 -12.40 -12.11
N GLN A 58 -0.66 -11.66 -12.02
CA GLN A 58 -0.21 -10.70 -13.03
C GLN A 58 -1.27 -9.63 -13.37
N LEU A 59 -2.13 -9.31 -12.40
CA LEU A 59 -3.19 -8.31 -12.51
C LEU A 59 -2.67 -6.94 -12.09
N ARG A 60 -3.24 -5.88 -12.68
CA ARG A 60 -2.89 -4.49 -12.38
C ARG A 60 -4.03 -3.82 -11.59
N GLN A 61 -3.74 -2.67 -10.99
CA GLN A 61 -4.75 -1.87 -10.28
C GLN A 61 -5.93 -1.44 -11.17
N LYS A 62 -5.72 -1.30 -12.49
CA LYS A 62 -6.79 -1.02 -13.46
C LYS A 62 -7.83 -2.15 -13.52
N ASP A 63 -7.42 -3.40 -13.29
CA ASP A 63 -8.31 -4.55 -13.34
C ASP A 63 -9.18 -4.59 -12.07
N LEU A 64 -8.59 -4.19 -10.93
CA LEU A 64 -9.34 -3.93 -9.70
C LEU A 64 -10.34 -2.78 -9.84
N ALA A 65 -9.97 -1.70 -10.55
CA ALA A 65 -10.87 -0.59 -10.84
C ALA A 65 -12.10 -1.06 -11.64
N ARG A 66 -11.87 -1.88 -12.67
CA ARG A 66 -12.93 -2.49 -13.49
C ARG A 66 -13.82 -3.41 -12.68
N LEU A 67 -13.24 -4.31 -11.86
CA LEU A 67 -13.99 -5.22 -10.98
C LEU A 67 -14.95 -4.45 -10.06
N LEU A 68 -14.46 -3.37 -9.47
CA LEU A 68 -15.21 -2.60 -8.48
C LEU A 68 -16.14 -1.55 -9.11
N GLY A 69 -16.09 -1.35 -10.43
CA GLY A 69 -16.84 -0.31 -11.12
C GLY A 69 -16.44 1.11 -10.69
N VAL A 70 -15.16 1.33 -10.37
CA VAL A 70 -14.64 2.63 -9.88
C VAL A 70 -13.52 3.16 -10.77
N THR A 71 -13.13 4.41 -10.54
CA THR A 71 -12.02 5.04 -11.26
C THR A 71 -10.65 4.54 -10.74
N PRO A 72 -9.58 4.61 -11.55
CA PRO A 72 -8.22 4.33 -11.07
C PRO A 72 -7.80 5.20 -9.88
N ALA A 73 -8.26 6.47 -9.84
CA ALA A 73 -8.03 7.37 -8.72
C ALA A 73 -8.67 6.85 -7.41
N ALA A 74 -9.88 6.29 -7.49
CA ALA A 74 -10.52 5.65 -6.34
C ALA A 74 -9.72 4.44 -5.84
N VAL A 75 -9.11 3.65 -6.73
CA VAL A 75 -8.20 2.55 -6.34
C VAL A 75 -6.96 3.09 -5.62
N SER A 76 -6.38 4.20 -6.06
CA SER A 76 -5.29 4.87 -5.34
C SER A 76 -5.71 5.35 -3.94
N GLN A 77 -6.94 5.84 -3.80
CA GLN A 77 -7.50 6.23 -2.49
C GLN A 77 -7.83 5.02 -1.59
N ILE A 78 -8.22 3.89 -2.17
CA ILE A 78 -8.37 2.61 -1.45
C ILE A 78 -7.01 2.11 -0.96
N LYS A 79 -5.98 2.18 -1.82
CA LYS A 79 -4.60 1.81 -1.51
C LYS A 79 -4.00 2.66 -0.38
N SER A 80 -4.34 3.94 -0.30
CA SER A 80 -3.88 4.83 0.78
C SER A 80 -4.75 4.76 2.04
N GLY A 81 -5.84 3.98 2.02
CA GLY A 81 -6.75 3.83 3.15
C GLY A 81 -7.77 4.98 3.33
N ARG A 82 -7.78 5.98 2.44
CA ARG A 82 -8.74 7.11 2.46
C ARG A 82 -10.16 6.66 2.14
N ILE A 83 -10.32 5.68 1.25
CA ILE A 83 -11.61 5.02 0.99
C ILE A 83 -11.59 3.65 1.66
N LYS A 84 -12.54 3.39 2.56
CA LYS A 84 -12.74 2.08 3.18
C LYS A 84 -13.61 1.20 2.28
N LEU A 85 -13.13 0.00 1.98
CA LEU A 85 -13.93 -1.02 1.28
C LEU A 85 -15.02 -1.57 2.21
N ASN A 86 -16.23 -1.72 1.69
CA ASN A 86 -17.29 -2.42 2.41
C ASN A 86 -17.14 -3.94 2.29
N ARG A 87 -17.91 -4.69 3.09
CA ARG A 87 -17.84 -6.17 3.13
C ARG A 87 -18.10 -6.83 1.77
N ARG A 88 -19.02 -6.29 0.97
CA ARG A 88 -19.34 -6.83 -0.37
C ARG A 88 -18.18 -6.61 -1.34
N GLN A 89 -17.56 -5.43 -1.31
CA GLN A 89 -16.38 -5.13 -2.15
C GLN A 89 -15.19 -6.01 -1.75
N ILE A 90 -14.94 -6.20 -0.46
CA ILE A 90 -13.90 -7.12 0.03
C ILE A 90 -14.16 -8.54 -0.50
N ALA A 91 -15.42 -8.98 -0.49
CA ALA A 91 -15.81 -10.29 -1.01
C ALA A 91 -15.58 -10.44 -2.52
N LEU A 92 -15.94 -9.42 -3.30
CA LEU A 92 -15.65 -9.40 -4.72
C LEU A 92 -14.14 -9.52 -5.00
N ILE A 93 -13.31 -8.82 -4.21
CA ILE A 93 -11.86 -8.83 -4.40
C ILE A 93 -11.26 -10.19 -4.08
N TYR A 94 -11.57 -10.82 -2.94
CA TYR A 94 -10.95 -12.12 -2.65
C TYR A 94 -11.43 -13.21 -3.61
N ASN A 95 -12.67 -13.14 -4.10
CA ASN A 95 -13.18 -14.07 -5.12
C ASN A 95 -12.46 -13.86 -6.46
N PHE A 96 -12.31 -12.60 -6.88
CA PHE A 96 -11.59 -12.24 -8.10
C PHE A 96 -10.10 -12.65 -8.04
N LEU A 97 -9.48 -12.49 -6.87
CA LEU A 97 -8.13 -12.91 -6.59
C LEU A 97 -8.02 -14.41 -6.24
N GLY A 98 -9.14 -15.14 -6.25
CA GLY A 98 -9.29 -16.52 -5.79
C GLY A 98 -8.34 -16.85 -4.65
N LEU A 99 -8.48 -16.08 -3.55
CA LEU A 99 -7.73 -16.31 -2.33
C LEU A 99 -8.27 -17.56 -1.65
N GLU A 100 -7.36 -18.37 -1.13
CA GLU A 100 -7.74 -19.53 -0.33
C GLU A 100 -8.16 -19.10 1.07
N GLU A 101 -8.94 -19.96 1.72
CA GLU A 101 -9.51 -19.72 3.04
C GLU A 101 -8.50 -19.22 4.11
N PRO A 102 -7.24 -19.72 4.19
CA PRO A 102 -6.24 -19.16 5.09
C PRO A 102 -5.91 -17.67 4.81
N ASP A 103 -5.86 -17.27 3.55
CA ASP A 103 -5.57 -15.89 3.15
C ASP A 103 -6.79 -14.98 3.32
N ILE A 104 -8.00 -15.51 3.13
CA ILE A 104 -9.25 -14.83 3.45
C ILE A 104 -9.30 -14.49 4.95
N ARG A 105 -8.99 -15.46 5.83
CA ARG A 105 -8.93 -15.21 7.28
C ARG A 105 -7.88 -14.16 7.64
N ARG A 106 -6.70 -14.22 7.04
CA ARG A 106 -5.64 -13.20 7.23
C ARG A 106 -6.11 -11.82 6.78
N LEU A 107 -6.82 -11.74 5.65
CA LEU A 107 -7.39 -10.50 5.12
C LEU A 107 -8.37 -9.87 6.09
N TYR A 108 -9.33 -10.66 6.60
CA TYR A 108 -10.30 -10.18 7.57
C TYR A 108 -9.66 -9.79 8.89
N ALA A 109 -8.72 -10.59 9.41
CA ALA A 109 -8.00 -10.25 10.64
C ALA A 109 -7.22 -8.94 10.50
N GLU A 110 -6.54 -8.72 9.36
CA GLU A 110 -5.83 -7.46 9.09
C GLU A 110 -6.78 -6.27 9.06
N ILE A 111 -7.89 -6.38 8.32
CA ILE A 111 -8.89 -5.31 8.20
C ILE A 111 -9.54 -4.99 9.55
N PHE A 112 -9.92 -6.01 10.30
CA PHE A 112 -10.59 -5.86 11.59
C PHE A 112 -9.65 -5.20 12.61
N ASN A 113 -8.42 -5.72 12.75
CA ASN A 113 -7.43 -5.17 13.66
C ASN A 113 -7.01 -3.74 13.29
N ALA A 114 -6.93 -3.42 12.00
CA ALA A 114 -6.68 -2.06 11.55
C ALA A 114 -7.83 -1.14 11.98
N ARG A 115 -9.07 -1.50 11.64
CA ARG A 115 -10.24 -0.64 11.88
C ARG A 115 -10.50 -0.41 13.37
N LEU A 116 -10.36 -1.42 14.21
CA LEU A 116 -10.47 -1.27 15.66
C LEU A 116 -9.47 -0.24 16.21
N ARG A 117 -8.22 -0.26 15.75
CA ARG A 117 -7.18 0.67 16.23
C ARG A 117 -7.46 2.13 15.87
N PHE A 118 -8.19 2.39 14.79
CA PHE A 118 -8.54 3.74 14.33
C PHE A 118 -9.96 4.17 14.75
N GLU A 119 -10.71 3.29 15.43
CA GLU A 119 -12.06 3.56 15.96
C GLU A 119 -12.06 3.81 17.48
N SER A 120 -10.89 3.83 18.13
CA SER A 120 -10.74 4.39 19.47
C SER A 120 -10.50 5.90 19.37
N PRO A 121 -11.54 6.76 19.41
CA PRO A 121 -11.31 8.16 19.73
C PRO A 121 -10.68 8.20 21.13
N GLU A 122 -9.69 9.07 21.30
CA GLU A 122 -9.17 9.42 22.61
C GLU A 122 -10.36 9.74 23.52
N LEU A 123 -10.53 8.93 24.58
CA LEU A 123 -11.33 9.34 25.72
C LEU A 123 -10.56 10.48 26.38
N GLU A 124 -10.84 11.71 25.94
CA GLU A 124 -10.50 12.89 26.72
C GLU A 124 -11.29 12.79 28.04
N PHE A 125 -10.56 12.52 29.13
CA PHE A 125 -11.05 12.55 30.50
C PHE A 125 -10.92 13.97 31.07
#